data_AF-A0A7X6SLX5-F1
#
_entry.id   AF-A0A7X6SLX5-F1
#
_cell.length_a   1.000
_cell.length_b   1.000
_cell.length_c   1.000
_cell.angle_alpha   90.00
_cell.angle_beta   90.00
_cell.angle_gamma   90.00
#
_symmetry.space_group_name_H-M   'P 1'
#
loop_
_entity.id
_entity.type
_entity.pdbx_description
1 polymer ?
#
loop_
_entity_poly.entity_id
_entity_poly.type
_entity_poly.pdbx_seq_one_letter_code
_entity_poly.pdbx_strand_id
1 'polypeptide(L)'
;MTMRKNVFTKVLYEKRRPILLWSATVFIMNIALAFLFPPLRDTMGEVTTTIPAGLEKWFGEAEVWQTYTGYAGQELFGQMAIVLIIMAILFGSSFLAGYEKNGTLLTLLARPVSRQKVYLQKYAAFVVSLLVVSLAYYAGAVVGGWALGESVDYWIFAECMLMVTLLSLALGSIAYAIGGVTGKSGTAGVVVGFYAVIAYLLASLSMAADVVDKLSYGSLFRYASAPDVIANGLNVGHITLLLAVAIVAVLAAMVVFVRRDLSTR
;
A
#
# COMPACT_ATOMS: atom_id res chain seq x y z
N MET A 1 -6.61 33.49 2.60
CA MET A 1 -5.69 32.40 2.22
C MET A 1 -4.62 32.30 3.30
N THR A 2 -4.81 31.44 4.31
CA THR A 2 -3.91 31.36 5.47
C THR A 2 -2.53 30.85 5.04
N MET A 3 -1.49 31.68 5.12
CA MET A 3 -0.11 31.28 4.82
C MET A 3 0.32 30.16 5.78
N ARG A 4 0.41 28.93 5.28
CA ARG A 4 0.90 27.80 6.06
C ARG A 4 2.41 27.96 6.29
N LYS A 5 2.85 27.82 7.55
CA LYS A 5 4.23 28.07 7.97
C LYS A 5 5.23 27.00 7.51
N ASN A 6 4.79 25.76 7.20
CA ASN A 6 5.69 24.64 6.91
C ASN A 6 5.30 23.84 5.64
N VAL A 7 6.28 23.29 4.90
CA VAL A 7 6.06 22.60 3.60
C VAL A 7 5.15 21.39 3.78
N PHE A 8 5.38 20.60 4.82
CA PHE A 8 4.55 19.46 5.20
C PHE A 8 3.04 19.81 5.22
N THR A 9 2.67 20.85 5.98
CA THR A 9 1.26 21.26 6.11
C THR A 9 0.68 21.80 4.80
N LYS A 10 1.50 22.41 3.95
CA LYS A 10 1.08 22.90 2.64
C LYS A 10 0.77 21.72 1.70
N VAL A 11 1.65 20.72 1.65
CA VAL A 11 1.46 19.51 0.83
C VAL A 11 0.20 18.77 1.23
N LEU A 12 0.00 18.53 2.54
CA LEU A 12 -1.23 17.89 3.03
C LEU A 12 -2.48 18.68 2.68
N TYR A 13 -2.42 20.02 2.71
CA TYR A 13 -3.55 20.84 2.27
C TYR A 13 -3.86 20.61 0.81
N GLU A 14 -2.86 20.73 -0.06
CA GLU A 14 -3.05 20.64 -1.51
C GLU A 14 -3.53 19.25 -1.91
N LYS A 15 -3.10 18.21 -1.18
CA LYS A 15 -3.49 16.82 -1.40
C LYS A 15 -4.73 16.37 -0.60
N ARG A 16 -5.33 17.24 0.23
CA ARG A 16 -6.47 16.86 1.11
C ARG A 16 -7.65 16.25 0.36
N ARG A 17 -8.00 16.79 -0.81
CA ARG A 17 -9.12 16.29 -1.62
C ARG A 17 -8.82 14.88 -2.15
N PRO A 18 -7.67 14.64 -2.81
CA PRO A 18 -7.25 13.28 -3.13
C PRO A 18 -7.22 12.34 -1.92
N ILE A 19 -6.66 12.76 -0.79
CA ILE A 19 -6.59 11.93 0.43
C ILE A 19 -8.00 11.53 0.90
N LEU A 20 -8.92 12.49 0.99
CA LEU A 20 -10.30 12.25 1.41
C LEU A 20 -11.05 11.38 0.43
N LEU A 21 -10.87 11.60 -0.88
CA LEU A 21 -11.48 10.77 -1.92
C LEU A 21 -10.98 9.33 -1.84
N TRP A 22 -9.67 9.12 -1.77
CA TRP A 22 -9.10 7.78 -1.61
C TRP A 22 -9.56 7.11 -0.32
N SER A 23 -9.60 7.84 0.80
CA SER A 23 -10.10 7.34 2.09
C SER A 23 -11.56 6.91 1.98
N ALA A 24 -12.42 7.74 1.39
CA ALA A 24 -13.83 7.42 1.19
C ALA A 24 -14.00 6.23 0.24
N THR A 25 -13.23 6.17 -0.85
CA THR A 25 -13.26 5.07 -1.80
C THR A 25 -12.91 3.75 -1.12
N VAL A 26 -11.76 3.65 -0.43
CA VAL A 26 -11.38 2.38 0.20
C VAL A 26 -12.31 2.00 1.35
N PHE A 27 -12.82 2.98 2.09
CA PHE A 27 -13.79 2.75 3.16
C PHE A 27 -15.10 2.16 2.61
N ILE A 28 -15.70 2.82 1.62
CA ILE A 28 -16.95 2.37 0.98
C ILE A 28 -16.74 1.03 0.27
N MET A 29 -15.60 0.87 -0.41
CA MET A 29 -15.25 -0.36 -1.11
C MET A 29 -15.19 -1.55 -0.14
N ASN A 30 -14.50 -1.42 1.00
CA ASN A 30 -14.42 -2.52 1.98
C ASN A 30 -15.79 -2.88 2.56
N ILE A 31 -16.65 -1.88 2.83
CA ILE A 31 -18.03 -2.14 3.25
C ILE A 31 -18.79 -2.89 2.16
N ALA A 32 -18.73 -2.41 0.92
CA ALA A 32 -19.43 -3.02 -0.21
C ALA A 32 -18.96 -4.46 -0.46
N LEU A 33 -17.66 -4.71 -0.35
CA LEU A 33 -17.10 -6.05 -0.48
C LEU A 33 -17.47 -6.94 0.71
N ALA A 34 -17.54 -6.39 1.93
CA ALA A 34 -18.04 -7.15 3.09
C ALA A 34 -19.43 -7.72 2.83
N PHE A 35 -20.34 -6.98 2.17
CA PHE A 35 -21.67 -7.49 1.80
C PHE A 35 -21.65 -8.67 0.82
N LEU A 36 -20.52 -8.97 0.17
CA LEU A 36 -20.37 -10.18 -0.64
C LEU A 36 -20.06 -11.42 0.21
N PHE A 37 -19.74 -11.27 1.50
CA PHE A 37 -19.38 -12.38 2.36
C PHE A 37 -20.50 -13.42 2.53
N PRO A 38 -21.77 -13.07 2.86
CA PRO A 38 -22.83 -14.08 3.01
C PRO A 38 -23.04 -14.96 1.76
N PRO A 39 -23.26 -14.40 0.55
CA PRO A 39 -23.47 -15.25 -0.63
C PRO A 39 -22.22 -16.07 -0.98
N LEU A 40 -21.02 -15.55 -0.70
CA LEU A 40 -19.79 -16.30 -0.91
C LEU A 40 -19.64 -17.44 0.09
N ARG A 41 -20.02 -17.23 1.36
CA ARG A 41 -20.04 -18.26 2.40
C ARG A 41 -20.97 -19.41 2.02
N ASP A 42 -22.18 -19.08 1.59
CA ASP A 42 -23.17 -20.08 1.17
C ASP A 42 -22.64 -20.90 -0.02
N THR A 43 -22.12 -20.21 -1.04
CA THR A 43 -21.54 -20.86 -2.23
C THR A 43 -20.35 -21.76 -1.85
N MET A 44 -19.43 -21.27 -1.02
CA MET A 44 -18.25 -22.05 -0.61
C MET A 44 -18.63 -23.20 0.33
N GLY A 45 -19.67 -23.02 1.15
CA GLY A 45 -20.26 -24.06 2.00
C GLY A 45 -20.74 -25.25 1.18
N GLU A 46 -21.42 -24.99 0.07
CA GLU A 46 -21.89 -26.02 -0.87
C GLU A 46 -20.73 -26.70 -1.63
N VAL A 47 -19.67 -25.94 -1.95
CA VAL A 47 -18.52 -26.39 -2.75
C VAL A 47 -17.43 -27.09 -1.93
N THR A 48 -17.54 -27.12 -0.60
CA THR A 48 -16.58 -27.77 0.31
C THR A 48 -16.31 -29.26 0.01
N THR A 49 -17.22 -29.93 -0.68
CA THR A 49 -17.06 -31.35 -1.09
C THR A 49 -16.38 -31.53 -2.45
N THR A 50 -16.10 -30.46 -3.20
CA THR A 50 -15.61 -30.52 -4.58
C THR A 50 -14.36 -29.69 -4.87
N ILE A 51 -13.80 -28.92 -3.92
CA ILE A 51 -12.46 -28.32 -4.11
C ILE A 51 -11.46 -29.48 -4.27
N PRO A 52 -10.86 -29.70 -5.46
CA PRO A 52 -9.86 -30.73 -5.62
C PRO A 52 -8.68 -30.40 -4.71
N ALA A 53 -8.07 -31.40 -4.06
CA ALA A 53 -6.95 -31.19 -3.15
C ALA A 53 -5.77 -30.37 -3.75
N GLY A 54 -5.65 -30.33 -5.08
CA GLY A 54 -4.67 -29.49 -5.79
C GLY A 54 -4.98 -27.98 -5.79
N LEU A 55 -6.23 -27.57 -5.53
CA LEU A 55 -6.69 -26.18 -5.53
C LEU A 55 -6.89 -25.59 -4.13
N GLU A 56 -6.89 -26.39 -3.05
CA GLU A 56 -6.96 -25.92 -1.66
C GLU A 56 -5.84 -24.92 -1.34
N LYS A 57 -4.64 -25.13 -1.88
CA LYS A 57 -3.52 -24.20 -1.72
C LYS A 57 -3.77 -22.82 -2.30
N TRP A 58 -4.66 -22.70 -3.29
CA TRP A 58 -4.96 -21.46 -4.00
C TRP A 58 -6.14 -20.70 -3.41
N PHE A 59 -7.21 -21.44 -3.07
CA PHE A 59 -8.42 -20.85 -2.51
C PHE A 59 -8.38 -20.77 -0.98
N GLY A 60 -7.41 -21.41 -0.32
CA GLY A 60 -7.42 -21.60 1.12
C GLY A 60 -8.36 -22.72 1.53
N GLU A 61 -8.28 -23.13 2.79
CA GLU A 61 -9.18 -24.13 3.35
C GLU A 61 -10.62 -23.61 3.31
N ALA A 62 -11.57 -24.50 3.06
CA ALA A 62 -12.98 -24.19 3.02
C ALA A 62 -13.47 -23.41 4.27
N GLU A 63 -12.89 -23.72 5.43
CA GLU A 63 -13.20 -23.10 6.72
C GLU A 63 -12.86 -21.59 6.78
N VAL A 64 -11.83 -21.15 6.03
CA VAL A 64 -11.45 -19.73 5.95
C VAL A 64 -12.59 -18.89 5.37
N TRP A 65 -13.37 -19.45 4.46
CA TRP A 65 -14.53 -18.79 3.85
C TRP A 65 -15.80 -18.85 4.69
N GLN A 66 -15.79 -19.60 5.80
CA GLN A 66 -16.93 -19.70 6.71
C GLN A 66 -16.97 -18.60 7.77
N THR A 67 -15.84 -17.92 7.98
CA THR A 67 -15.72 -16.83 8.97
C THR A 67 -15.44 -15.50 8.28
N TYR A 68 -15.98 -14.41 8.84
CA TYR A 68 -15.73 -13.09 8.30
C TYR A 68 -14.25 -12.72 8.39
N THR A 69 -13.57 -13.15 9.45
CA THR A 69 -12.13 -12.91 9.64
C THR A 69 -11.30 -13.55 8.53
N GLY A 70 -11.58 -14.81 8.19
CA GLY A 70 -10.88 -15.50 7.11
C GLY A 70 -11.17 -14.89 5.74
N TYR A 71 -12.44 -14.59 5.45
CA TYR A 71 -12.85 -13.87 4.23
C TYR A 71 -12.13 -12.52 4.10
N ALA A 72 -12.14 -11.71 5.15
CA ALA A 72 -11.50 -10.40 5.15
C ALA A 72 -9.98 -10.51 4.98
N GLY A 73 -9.36 -11.53 5.57
CA GLY A 73 -7.96 -11.88 5.35
C GLY A 73 -7.61 -12.08 3.88
N GLN A 74 -8.37 -12.94 3.20
CA GLN A 74 -8.11 -13.33 1.82
C GLN A 74 -8.49 -12.24 0.83
N GLU A 75 -9.70 -11.72 0.93
CA GLU A 75 -10.26 -10.82 -0.06
C GLU A 75 -9.90 -9.37 0.21
N LEU A 76 -10.17 -8.88 1.43
CA LEU A 76 -9.92 -7.47 1.75
C LEU A 76 -8.41 -7.23 1.88
N PHE A 77 -7.75 -7.84 2.87
CA PHE A 77 -6.33 -7.59 3.15
C PHE A 77 -5.36 -8.30 2.21
N GLY A 78 -5.80 -9.35 1.50
CA GLY A 78 -5.00 -10.05 0.50
C GLY A 78 -5.12 -9.42 -0.89
N GLN A 79 -6.23 -9.70 -1.57
CA GLN A 79 -6.41 -9.30 -2.97
C GLN A 79 -6.63 -7.78 -3.12
N MET A 80 -7.54 -7.22 -2.32
CA MET A 80 -7.96 -5.82 -2.47
C MET A 80 -6.98 -4.82 -1.84
N ALA A 81 -5.97 -5.30 -1.12
CA ALA A 81 -4.82 -4.51 -0.70
C ALA A 81 -4.08 -3.85 -1.87
N ILE A 82 -4.18 -4.41 -3.08
CA ILE A 82 -3.60 -3.82 -4.30
C ILE A 82 -4.06 -2.38 -4.56
N VAL A 83 -5.29 -2.04 -4.15
CA VAL A 83 -5.85 -0.69 -4.30
C VAL A 83 -5.06 0.33 -3.46
N LEU A 84 -4.70 -0.04 -2.23
CA LEU A 84 -3.87 0.81 -1.37
C LEU A 84 -2.44 0.94 -1.92
N ILE A 85 -1.88 -0.15 -2.45
CA ILE A 85 -0.55 -0.18 -3.06
C ILE A 85 -0.49 0.75 -4.28
N ILE A 86 -1.51 0.70 -5.15
CA ILE A 86 -1.63 1.61 -6.31
C ILE A 86 -1.67 3.05 -5.84
N MET A 87 -2.49 3.38 -4.85
CA MET A 87 -2.54 4.73 -4.26
C MET A 87 -1.16 5.15 -3.75
N ALA A 88 -0.46 4.26 -3.02
CA ALA A 88 0.85 4.56 -2.46
C ALA A 88 1.90 4.83 -3.55
N ILE A 89 1.88 4.08 -4.65
CA ILE A 89 2.75 4.31 -5.81
C ILE A 89 2.43 5.66 -6.49
N LEU A 90 1.15 5.98 -6.69
CA LEU A 90 0.72 7.24 -7.30
C LEU A 90 1.06 8.46 -6.43
N PHE A 91 0.88 8.33 -5.12
CA PHE A 91 1.19 9.41 -4.18
C PHE A 91 2.70 9.55 -4.01
N GLY A 92 3.41 8.44 -3.82
CA GLY A 92 4.88 8.41 -3.75
C GLY A 92 5.52 9.07 -4.97
N SER A 93 5.15 8.64 -6.17
CA SER A 93 5.70 9.21 -7.42
C SER A 93 5.35 10.69 -7.65
N SER A 94 4.24 11.21 -7.10
CA SER A 94 3.76 12.56 -7.38
C SER A 94 4.12 13.62 -6.32
N PHE A 95 4.38 13.24 -5.07
CA PHE A 95 4.61 14.22 -3.98
C PHE A 95 5.91 15.02 -4.17
N LEU A 96 6.92 14.40 -4.79
CA LEU A 96 8.19 15.07 -5.09
C LEU A 96 8.18 15.73 -6.48
N ALA A 97 7.97 14.95 -7.54
CA ALA A 97 8.07 15.39 -8.93
C ALA A 97 6.90 16.27 -9.43
N GLY A 98 5.72 16.22 -8.79
CA GLY A 98 4.56 17.01 -9.22
C GLY A 98 4.73 18.54 -9.09
N TYR A 99 5.69 19.00 -8.29
CA TYR A 99 5.95 20.44 -8.10
C TYR A 99 7.02 21.01 -9.03
N GLU A 100 7.90 20.17 -9.59
CA GLU A 100 8.83 20.58 -10.65
C GLU A 100 8.04 20.91 -11.92
N LYS A 101 7.03 20.10 -12.26
CA LYS A 101 6.18 20.29 -13.44
C LYS A 101 5.30 21.56 -13.41
N ASN A 102 4.94 22.02 -12.21
CA ASN A 102 4.02 23.16 -12.03
C ASN A 102 4.73 24.49 -11.74
N GLY A 103 6.07 24.57 -11.82
CA GLY A 103 6.85 25.80 -11.54
C GLY A 103 6.83 26.27 -10.08
N THR A 104 5.96 25.71 -9.22
CA THR A 104 5.84 26.05 -7.79
C THR A 104 7.08 25.75 -6.94
N LEU A 105 8.03 24.96 -7.44
CA LEU A 105 9.28 24.71 -6.73
C LEU A 105 10.12 26.00 -6.58
N LEU A 106 10.09 26.88 -7.59
CA LEU A 106 10.78 28.17 -7.59
C LEU A 106 10.23 29.13 -6.52
N THR A 107 8.90 29.13 -6.30
CA THR A 107 8.27 29.95 -5.26
C THR A 107 8.54 29.43 -3.84
N LEU A 108 8.82 28.13 -3.70
CA LEU A 108 9.15 27.51 -2.41
C LEU A 108 10.63 27.69 -2.04
N LEU A 109 11.53 27.66 -3.03
CA LEU A 109 12.96 27.90 -2.88
C LEU A 109 13.34 29.38 -2.69
N ALA A 110 12.41 30.30 -2.93
CA ALA A 110 12.56 31.71 -2.54
C ALA A 110 12.64 31.90 -1.01
N ARG A 111 12.28 30.88 -0.22
CA ARG A 111 12.53 30.83 1.23
C ARG A 111 13.82 30.04 1.52
N PRO A 112 14.62 30.43 2.52
CA PRO A 112 15.87 29.76 2.88
C PRO A 112 15.61 28.42 3.59
N VAL A 113 15.00 27.46 2.90
CA VAL A 113 14.73 26.10 3.39
C VAL A 113 15.68 25.15 2.68
N SER A 114 16.43 24.34 3.44
CA SER A 114 17.34 23.36 2.85
C SER A 114 16.59 22.33 2.02
N ARG A 115 17.15 21.91 0.88
CA ARG A 115 16.56 20.90 -0.02
C ARG A 115 16.25 19.59 0.70
N GLN A 116 17.10 19.21 1.67
CA GLN A 116 16.90 18.08 2.57
C GLN A 116 15.60 18.19 3.38
N LYS A 117 15.35 19.35 3.99
CA LYS A 117 14.12 19.57 4.77
C LYS A 117 12.88 19.48 3.88
N VAL A 118 12.93 20.04 2.67
CA VAL A 118 11.81 19.94 1.71
C VAL A 118 11.54 18.48 1.33
N TYR A 119 12.59 17.71 1.02
CA TYR A 119 12.50 16.30 0.67
C TYR A 119 11.86 15.46 1.80
N LEU A 120 12.36 15.59 3.03
CA LEU A 120 11.86 14.83 4.18
C LEU A 120 10.44 15.24 4.58
N GLN A 121 10.10 16.53 4.52
CA GLN A 121 8.75 16.98 4.84
C GLN A 121 7.71 16.52 3.82
N LYS A 122 8.08 16.42 2.55
CA LYS A 122 7.20 15.85 1.51
C LYS A 122 7.02 14.35 1.71
N TYR A 123 8.09 13.63 2.04
CA TYR A 123 8.00 12.21 2.37
C TYR A 123 7.13 11.98 3.61
N ALA A 124 7.31 12.75 4.68
CA ALA A 124 6.45 12.69 5.86
C ALA A 124 4.98 12.96 5.51
N ALA A 125 4.68 13.91 4.61
CA ALA A 125 3.33 14.16 4.15
C ALA A 125 2.75 12.94 3.38
N PHE A 126 3.58 12.26 2.59
CA PHE A 126 3.20 11.01 1.93
C PHE A 126 2.89 9.91 2.96
N VAL A 127 3.75 9.69 3.95
CA VAL A 127 3.54 8.71 5.02
C VAL A 127 2.24 8.97 5.77
N VAL A 128 1.99 10.22 6.18
CA VAL A 128 0.74 10.58 6.87
C VAL A 128 -0.48 10.38 5.97
N SER A 129 -0.38 10.69 4.67
CA SER A 129 -1.46 10.43 3.71
C SER A 129 -1.77 8.94 3.59
N LEU A 130 -0.73 8.10 3.52
CA LEU A 130 -0.87 6.65 3.49
C LEU A 130 -1.52 6.13 4.77
N LEU A 131 -1.08 6.58 5.95
CA LEU A 131 -1.66 6.17 7.24
C LEU A 131 -3.14 6.55 7.36
N VAL A 132 -3.55 7.73 6.89
CA VAL A 132 -4.95 8.15 6.90
C VAL A 132 -5.82 7.24 6.01
N VAL A 133 -5.38 6.96 4.78
CA VAL A 133 -6.11 6.04 3.88
C VAL A 133 -6.11 4.62 4.42
N SER A 134 -5.01 4.20 5.04
CA SER A 134 -4.86 2.88 5.68
C SER A 134 -5.85 2.71 6.84
N LEU A 135 -6.00 3.74 7.68
CA LEU A 135 -6.98 3.73 8.77
C LEU A 135 -8.41 3.69 8.23
N ALA A 136 -8.71 4.43 7.15
CA ALA A 136 -10.01 4.37 6.50
C ALA A 136 -10.29 2.99 5.89
N TYR A 137 -9.27 2.33 5.33
CA TYR A 137 -9.36 0.96 4.82
C TYR A 137 -9.75 -0.01 5.94
N TYR A 138 -8.98 -0.01 7.04
CA TYR A 138 -9.23 -0.83 8.22
C TYR A 138 -10.64 -0.58 8.80
N ALA A 139 -11.01 0.70 8.96
CA ALA A 139 -12.33 1.06 9.47
C ALA A 139 -13.46 0.55 8.56
N GLY A 140 -13.28 0.57 7.24
CA GLY A 140 -14.25 0.03 6.29
C GLY A 140 -14.47 -1.47 6.46
N ALA A 141 -13.39 -2.24 6.67
CA ALA A 141 -13.49 -3.68 6.94
C ALA A 141 -14.21 -3.95 8.27
N VAL A 142 -13.86 -3.23 9.33
CA VAL A 142 -14.52 -3.37 10.65
C VAL A 142 -16.01 -3.03 10.57
N VAL A 143 -16.36 -1.90 9.95
CA VAL A 143 -17.75 -1.47 9.79
C VAL A 143 -18.54 -2.44 8.91
N GLY A 144 -17.90 -3.03 7.89
CA GLY A 144 -18.49 -4.07 7.05
C GLY A 144 -18.92 -5.29 7.85
N GLY A 145 -18.04 -5.80 8.72
CA GLY A 145 -18.37 -6.93 9.62
C GLY A 145 -19.50 -6.59 10.58
N TRP A 146 -19.46 -5.40 11.21
CA TRP A 146 -20.53 -4.93 12.09
C TRP A 146 -21.89 -4.81 11.40
N ALA A 147 -21.90 -4.31 10.15
CA ALA A 147 -23.14 -4.14 9.38
C ALA A 147 -23.82 -5.48 9.07
N LEU A 148 -23.07 -6.58 9.07
CA LEU A 148 -23.56 -7.94 8.84
C LEU A 148 -23.85 -8.71 10.15
N GLY A 149 -23.52 -8.14 11.32
CA GLY A 149 -23.62 -8.85 12.60
C GLY A 149 -22.58 -9.95 12.78
N GLU A 150 -21.48 -9.90 12.02
CA GLU A 150 -20.40 -10.88 12.06
C GLU A 150 -19.37 -10.57 13.16
N SER A 151 -18.72 -11.61 13.69
CA SER A 151 -17.61 -11.44 14.63
C SER A 151 -16.39 -10.86 13.91
N VAL A 152 -15.88 -9.74 14.42
CA VAL A 152 -14.67 -9.08 13.89
C VAL A 152 -13.52 -9.28 14.86
N ASP A 153 -12.43 -9.89 14.39
CA ASP A 153 -11.17 -9.90 15.13
C ASP A 153 -10.36 -8.63 14.82
N TYR A 154 -10.50 -7.65 15.71
CA TYR A 154 -9.84 -6.34 15.57
C TYR A 154 -8.32 -6.44 15.54
N TRP A 155 -7.76 -7.44 16.23
CA TRP A 155 -6.32 -7.59 16.37
C TRP A 155 -5.73 -8.17 15.09
N ILE A 156 -6.30 -9.26 14.60
CA ILE A 156 -5.89 -9.86 13.32
C ILE A 156 -6.02 -8.84 12.19
N PHE A 157 -7.12 -8.07 12.14
CA PHE A 157 -7.29 -7.04 11.11
C PHE A 157 -6.21 -5.94 11.20
N ALA A 158 -5.81 -5.57 12.42
CA ALA A 158 -4.77 -4.57 12.62
C ALA A 158 -3.40 -5.10 12.17
N GLU A 159 -3.11 -6.38 12.44
CA GLU A 159 -1.88 -7.05 12.01
C GLU A 159 -1.81 -7.16 10.47
N CYS A 160 -2.88 -7.60 9.82
CA CYS A 160 -2.97 -7.64 8.36
C CYS A 160 -2.82 -6.23 7.76
N MET A 161 -3.52 -5.25 8.33
CA MET A 161 -3.45 -3.87 7.86
C MET A 161 -2.04 -3.27 8.03
N LEU A 162 -1.34 -3.59 9.11
CA LEU A 162 0.04 -3.16 9.32
C LEU A 162 0.94 -3.67 8.19
N MET A 163 0.87 -4.95 7.85
CA MET A 163 1.67 -5.54 6.77
C MET A 163 1.34 -4.92 5.40
N VAL A 164 0.05 -4.75 5.10
CA VAL A 164 -0.41 -4.09 3.86
C VAL A 164 0.07 -2.64 3.78
N THR A 165 0.07 -1.93 4.91
CA THR A 165 0.57 -0.56 5.01
C THR A 165 2.08 -0.51 4.81
N LEU A 166 2.84 -1.44 5.38
CA LEU A 166 4.29 -1.53 5.23
C LEU A 166 4.70 -1.87 3.80
N LEU A 167 3.99 -2.78 3.13
CA LEU A 167 4.19 -3.08 1.72
C LEU A 167 3.92 -1.85 0.85
N SER A 168 2.79 -1.19 1.09
CA SER A 168 2.41 0.04 0.40
C SER A 168 3.44 1.14 0.62
N LEU A 169 3.97 1.26 1.84
CA LEU A 169 5.04 2.19 2.20
C LEU A 169 6.33 1.87 1.45
N ALA A 170 6.75 0.61 1.40
CA ALA A 170 7.97 0.20 0.68
C ALA A 170 7.88 0.54 -0.81
N LEU A 171 6.81 0.11 -1.49
CA LEU A 171 6.60 0.38 -2.92
C LEU A 171 6.41 1.88 -3.20
N GLY A 172 5.62 2.58 -2.38
CA GLY A 172 5.45 4.02 -2.49
C GLY A 172 6.75 4.80 -2.24
N SER A 173 7.64 4.31 -1.37
CA SER A 173 8.96 4.89 -1.12
C SER A 173 9.90 4.70 -2.31
N ILE A 174 9.87 3.53 -2.97
CA ILE A 174 10.59 3.30 -4.22
C ILE A 174 10.07 4.26 -5.31
N ALA A 175 8.75 4.43 -5.42
CA ALA A 175 8.15 5.36 -6.37
C ALA A 175 8.53 6.82 -6.07
N TYR A 176 8.57 7.20 -4.79
CA TYR A 176 9.03 8.50 -4.33
C TYR A 176 10.50 8.75 -4.66
N ALA A 177 11.34 7.74 -4.44
CA ALA A 177 12.76 7.75 -4.75
C ALA A 177 13.00 7.95 -6.26
N ILE A 178 12.41 7.11 -7.11
CA ILE A 178 12.53 7.21 -8.57
C ILE A 178 11.96 8.53 -9.07
N GLY A 179 10.83 8.98 -8.53
CA GLY A 179 10.23 10.27 -8.87
C GLY A 179 11.16 11.44 -8.56
N GLY A 180 11.80 11.42 -7.38
CA GLY A 180 12.80 12.43 -6.99
C GLY A 180 14.07 12.41 -7.83
N VAL A 181 14.57 11.22 -8.15
CA VAL A 181 15.80 11.06 -8.92
C VAL A 181 15.59 11.42 -10.40
N THR A 182 14.43 11.13 -10.97
CA THR A 182 14.15 11.38 -12.40
C THR A 182 13.48 12.72 -12.68
N GLY A 183 12.79 13.31 -11.69
CA GLY A 183 11.90 14.46 -11.89
C GLY A 183 10.63 14.13 -12.70
N LYS A 184 10.38 12.86 -13.02
CA LYS A 184 9.28 12.40 -13.88
C LYS A 184 8.35 11.49 -13.10
N SER A 185 7.28 12.08 -12.52
CA SER A 185 6.29 11.32 -11.74
C SER A 185 5.63 10.19 -12.54
N GLY A 186 5.33 10.41 -13.83
CA GLY A 186 4.71 9.40 -14.69
C GLY A 186 5.60 8.17 -14.88
N THR A 187 6.89 8.36 -15.19
CA THR A 187 7.84 7.26 -15.37
C THR A 187 8.05 6.49 -14.08
N ALA A 188 8.18 7.19 -12.94
CA ALA A 188 8.31 6.54 -11.64
C ALA A 188 7.10 5.66 -11.29
N GLY A 189 5.88 6.17 -11.52
CA GLY A 189 4.65 5.40 -11.32
C GLY A 189 4.58 4.16 -12.20
N VAL A 190 4.90 4.28 -13.50
CA VAL A 190 4.87 3.15 -14.43
C VAL A 190 5.88 2.07 -14.08
N VAL A 191 7.13 2.45 -13.78
CA VAL A 191 8.20 1.49 -13.46
C VAL A 191 7.85 0.70 -12.20
N VAL A 192 7.43 1.39 -11.13
CA VAL A 192 7.09 0.71 -9.86
C VAL A 192 5.78 -0.05 -9.97
N GLY A 193 4.80 0.47 -10.71
CA GLY A 193 3.54 -0.23 -10.98
C GLY A 193 3.77 -1.53 -11.75
N PHE A 194 4.62 -1.51 -12.79
CA PHE A 194 4.97 -2.71 -13.54
C PHE A 194 5.69 -3.75 -12.67
N TYR A 195 6.65 -3.31 -11.84
CA TYR A 195 7.26 -4.17 -10.84
C TYR A 195 6.23 -4.76 -9.87
N ALA A 196 5.30 -3.95 -9.37
CA ALA A 196 4.28 -4.39 -8.41
C ALA A 196 3.37 -5.47 -9.02
N VAL A 197 2.98 -5.34 -10.30
CA VAL A 197 2.18 -6.37 -10.99
C VAL A 197 2.97 -7.67 -11.13
N ILE A 198 4.22 -7.62 -11.58
CA ILE A 198 5.07 -8.82 -11.71
C ILE A 198 5.28 -9.46 -10.34
N ALA A 199 5.60 -8.65 -9.32
CA ALA A 199 5.82 -9.12 -7.96
C ALA A 199 4.56 -9.79 -7.40
N TYR A 200 3.38 -9.20 -7.61
CA TYR A 200 2.11 -9.81 -7.22
C TYR A 200 1.92 -11.18 -7.90
N LEU A 201 2.07 -11.24 -9.23
CA LEU A 201 1.93 -12.50 -9.97
C LEU A 201 2.92 -13.57 -9.50
N LEU A 202 4.18 -13.21 -9.27
CA LEU A 202 5.20 -14.14 -8.74
C LEU A 202 4.86 -14.64 -7.34
N ALA A 203 4.30 -13.79 -6.47
CA ALA A 203 3.89 -14.19 -5.13
C ALA A 203 2.69 -15.13 -5.19
N SER A 204 1.66 -14.79 -5.97
CA SER A 204 0.46 -15.60 -6.15
C SER A 204 0.76 -16.97 -6.80
N LEU A 205 1.68 -17.02 -7.77
CA LEU A 205 2.06 -18.24 -8.49
C LEU A 205 3.24 -18.98 -7.86
N SER A 206 3.73 -18.56 -6.69
CA SER A 206 4.90 -19.17 -6.05
C SER A 206 4.74 -20.68 -5.82
N MET A 207 3.52 -21.13 -5.54
CA MET A 207 3.20 -22.55 -5.34
C MET A 207 3.02 -23.36 -6.62
N ALA A 208 3.01 -22.73 -7.81
CA ALA A 208 2.78 -23.42 -9.08
C ALA A 208 4.03 -24.15 -9.60
N ALA A 209 5.23 -23.62 -9.33
CA ALA A 209 6.48 -24.18 -9.80
C ALA A 209 7.69 -23.66 -8.99
N ASP A 210 8.70 -24.51 -8.78
CA ASP A 210 9.92 -24.18 -8.02
C ASP A 210 10.70 -22.97 -8.58
N VAL A 211 10.66 -22.77 -9.90
CA VAL A 211 11.29 -21.60 -10.55
C VAL A 211 10.57 -20.32 -10.15
N VAL A 212 9.24 -20.36 -10.05
CA VAL A 212 8.42 -19.21 -9.64
C VAL A 212 8.60 -18.94 -8.15
N ASP A 213 8.71 -19.98 -7.32
CA ASP A 213 9.04 -19.83 -5.90
C ASP A 213 10.39 -19.11 -5.70
N LYS A 214 11.44 -19.52 -6.42
CA LYS A 214 12.76 -18.85 -6.38
C LYS A 214 12.71 -17.40 -6.86
N LEU A 215 11.89 -17.09 -7.86
CA LEU A 215 11.70 -15.71 -8.33
C LEU A 215 10.87 -14.87 -7.35
N SER A 216 9.97 -15.50 -6.59
CA SER A 216 9.10 -14.83 -5.62
C SER A 216 9.87 -14.24 -4.42
N TYR A 217 11.11 -14.63 -4.16
CA TYR A 217 11.98 -13.97 -3.16
C TYR A 217 12.23 -12.49 -3.50
N GLY A 218 12.17 -12.12 -4.79
CA GLY A 218 12.24 -10.73 -5.22
C GLY A 218 10.92 -9.96 -5.07
N SER A 219 9.83 -10.64 -4.70
CA SER A 219 8.50 -10.04 -4.56
C SER A 219 8.26 -9.56 -3.13
N LEU A 220 8.08 -8.25 -2.98
CA LEU A 220 7.69 -7.67 -1.69
C LEU A 220 6.31 -8.17 -1.21
N PHE A 221 5.45 -8.64 -2.12
CA PHE A 221 4.13 -9.20 -1.78
C PHE A 221 4.24 -10.48 -0.96
N ARG A 222 5.29 -11.29 -1.17
CA ARG A 222 5.51 -12.52 -0.40
C ARG A 222 5.61 -12.24 1.11
N TYR A 223 6.22 -11.11 1.47
CA TYR A 223 6.50 -10.76 2.86
C TYR A 223 5.32 -10.07 3.58
N ALA A 224 4.26 -9.72 2.86
CA ALA A 224 3.08 -9.04 3.43
C ALA A 224 1.78 -9.84 3.24
N SER A 225 1.90 -11.16 3.07
CA SER A 225 0.76 -12.04 2.83
C SER A 225 -0.20 -12.07 4.02
N ALA A 226 -1.44 -11.61 3.83
CA ALA A 226 -2.49 -11.64 4.85
C ALA A 226 -2.81 -13.06 5.37
N PRO A 227 -2.94 -14.12 4.53
CA PRO A 227 -3.15 -15.46 5.05
C PRO A 227 -2.00 -15.97 5.94
N ASP A 228 -0.75 -15.59 5.67
CA ASP A 228 0.39 -15.95 6.52
C ASP A 228 0.30 -15.25 7.90
N VAL A 229 -0.13 -13.99 7.92
CA VAL A 229 -0.37 -13.25 9.18
C VAL A 229 -1.50 -13.87 10.00
N ILE A 230 -2.56 -14.34 9.35
CA ILE A 230 -3.69 -14.98 10.06
C ILE A 230 -3.27 -16.33 10.65
N ALA A 231 -2.48 -17.12 9.93
CA ALA A 231 -2.05 -18.43 10.37
C ALA A 231 -0.93 -18.38 11.42
N ASN A 232 0.06 -17.50 11.24
CA ASN A 232 1.33 -17.51 11.98
C ASN A 232 1.58 -16.23 12.79
N GLY A 233 0.73 -15.20 12.67
CA GLY A 233 0.92 -13.89 13.30
C GLY A 233 1.97 -13.02 12.60
N LEU A 234 2.36 -11.93 13.27
CA LEU A 234 3.35 -11.00 12.74
C LEU A 234 4.77 -11.57 12.73
N ASN A 235 5.36 -11.65 11.54
CA ASN A 235 6.78 -11.98 11.38
C ASN A 235 7.66 -10.73 11.45
N VAL A 236 8.48 -10.61 12.50
CA VAL A 236 9.40 -9.49 12.71
C VAL A 236 10.42 -9.36 11.56
N GLY A 237 10.85 -10.47 10.96
CA GLY A 237 11.74 -10.48 9.81
C GLY A 237 11.11 -9.81 8.58
N HIS A 238 9.83 -10.05 8.34
CA HIS A 238 9.10 -9.42 7.22
C HIS A 238 8.90 -7.92 7.45
N ILE A 239 8.51 -7.54 8.68
CA ILE A 239 8.34 -6.13 9.07
C ILE A 239 9.65 -5.36 8.88
N THR A 240 10.76 -5.90 9.39
CA THR A 240 12.07 -5.26 9.31
C THR A 240 12.56 -5.16 7.87
N LEU A 241 12.32 -6.17 7.02
CA LEU A 241 12.64 -6.12 5.59
C LEU A 241 11.88 -5.01 4.87
N LEU A 242 10.55 -4.92 5.04
CA LEU A 242 9.73 -3.90 4.37
C LEU A 242 10.12 -2.48 4.81
N LEU A 243 10.36 -2.29 6.11
CA LEU A 243 10.87 -1.03 6.64
C LEU A 243 12.27 -0.69 6.11
N ALA A 244 13.17 -1.66 6.06
CA ALA A 244 14.52 -1.46 5.52
C ALA A 244 14.46 -1.04 4.05
N VAL A 245 13.63 -1.67 3.23
CA VAL A 245 13.43 -1.29 1.82
C VAL A 245 12.94 0.15 1.70
N ALA A 246 11.93 0.54 2.50
CA ALA A 246 11.42 1.91 2.52
C ALA A 246 12.50 2.93 2.90
N ILE A 247 13.24 2.67 3.99
CA ILE A 247 14.30 3.55 4.50
C ILE A 247 15.44 3.68 3.49
N VAL A 248 15.94 2.56 2.96
CA VAL A 248 17.05 2.56 2.00
C VAL A 248 16.67 3.30 0.72
N ALA A 249 15.47 3.09 0.19
CA ALA A 249 15.01 3.81 -1.01
C ALA A 249 15.00 5.33 -0.81
N VAL A 250 14.50 5.80 0.34
CA VAL A 250 14.40 7.22 0.68
C VAL A 250 15.77 7.84 0.92
N LEU A 251 16.64 7.18 1.68
CA LEU A 251 17.98 7.68 1.97
C LEU A 251 18.86 7.73 0.71
N ALA A 252 18.81 6.69 -0.13
CA ALA A 252 19.56 6.66 -1.39
C ALA A 252 19.12 7.79 -2.33
N ALA A 253 17.81 8.00 -2.49
CA ALA A 253 17.30 9.09 -3.32
C ALA A 253 17.57 10.48 -2.72
N MET A 254 17.61 10.61 -1.39
CA MET A 254 17.95 11.87 -0.72
C MET A 254 19.37 12.33 -1.10
N VAL A 255 20.36 11.44 -1.12
CA VAL A 255 21.74 11.77 -1.50
C VAL A 255 21.80 12.32 -2.93
N VAL A 256 21.10 11.67 -3.86
CA VAL A 256 21.04 12.11 -5.26
C VAL A 256 20.28 13.44 -5.39
N PHE A 257 19.13 13.57 -4.74
CA PHE A 257 18.29 14.77 -4.79
C PHE A 257 19.00 16.02 -4.27
N VAL A 258 19.79 15.90 -3.20
CA VAL A 258 20.55 17.01 -2.62
C VAL A 258 21.66 17.49 -3.57
N ARG A 259 22.29 16.56 -4.30
CA ARG A 259 23.40 16.85 -5.22
C ARG A 259 22.95 17.34 -6.60
N ARG A 260 21.68 17.13 -6.99
CA ARG A 260 21.16 17.60 -8.30
C ARG A 260 21.03 19.12 -8.30
N ASP A 261 21.73 19.78 -9.22
CA ASP A 261 21.51 21.20 -9.49
C ASP A 261 20.26 21.39 -10.37
N LEU A 262 19.37 22.29 -9.93
CA LEU A 262 18.09 22.56 -10.59
C LEU A 262 18.15 23.84 -11.46
N SER A 263 19.33 24.43 -11.70
CA SER A 263 19.45 25.70 -12.43
C SER A 263 19.28 25.59 -13.95
N THR A 264 19.17 24.38 -14.50
CA THR A 264 19.06 24.16 -15.95
C THR A 264 17.85 23.27 -16.28
N ARG A 265 16.65 23.81 -16.10
CA ARG A 265 15.47 23.45 -16.91
C ARG A 265 14.31 24.42 -16.73
#